data_AF-A0A4Q3C0B7-F1
#
_entry.id   AF-A0A4Q3C0B7-F1
#
_cell.length_a   1.000
_cell.length_b   1.000
_cell.length_c   1.000
_cell.angle_alpha   90.00
_cell.angle_beta   90.00
_cell.angle_gamma   90.00
#
_symmetry.space_group_name_H-M   'P 1'
#
loop_
_entity.id
_entity.type
_entity.pdbx_description
1 polymer ?
#
loop_
_entity_poly.entity_id
_entity_poly.type
_entity_poly.pdbx_seq_one_letter_code
_entity_poly.pdbx_strand_id
1 'polypeptide(L)'
;MTITKRPGWFIILVCVLVLWGLAGCAAFYMHVKYGPAMDPAATDWDRAYFAALPAWFSWDYAVAVGAGLLGSIALLARSRWAGLLYVLSLVAVVVQFG
;
A
#
# COMPACT_ATOMS: atom_id res chain seq x y z
N MET A 1 15.87 32.79 11.81
CA MET A 1 15.19 31.55 11.38
C MET A 1 16.05 30.35 11.77
N THR A 2 15.69 29.61 12.82
CA THR A 2 16.38 28.37 13.18
C THR A 2 15.95 27.27 12.22
N ILE A 3 16.84 26.83 11.33
CA ILE A 3 16.59 25.64 10.50
C ILE A 3 16.68 24.43 11.45
N THR A 4 15.55 24.00 11.97
CA THR A 4 15.45 22.75 12.73
C THR A 4 15.77 21.61 11.76
N LYS A 5 16.97 21.03 11.90
CA LYS A 5 17.43 19.89 11.12
C LYS A 5 16.44 18.73 11.32
N ARG A 6 16.07 18.04 10.25
CA ARG A 6 15.19 16.87 10.34
C ARG A 6 15.82 15.87 11.32
N PRO A 7 15.10 15.37 12.33
CA PRO A 7 15.64 14.31 13.19
C PRO A 7 16.04 13.13 12.31
N GLY A 8 17.25 12.58 12.50
CA GLY A 8 17.74 11.48 11.67
C GLY A 8 16.79 10.27 11.68
N TRP A 9 16.19 9.98 12.85
CA TRP A 9 15.20 8.92 13.01
C TRP A 9 13.95 9.11 12.13
N PHE A 10 13.52 10.37 11.92
CA PHE A 10 12.35 10.68 11.11
C PHE A 10 12.61 10.33 9.64
N ILE A 11 13.80 10.64 9.13
CA ILE A 11 14.18 10.27 7.76
C ILE A 11 14.21 8.75 7.60
N ILE A 12 14.82 8.04 8.55
CA ILE A 12 14.88 6.56 8.53
C ILE A 12 13.46 5.99 8.50
N LEU A 13 12.58 6.46 9.37
CA LEU A 13 11.18 6.03 9.42
C LEU A 13 10.47 6.24 8.08
N VAL A 14 10.60 7.42 7.47
CA VAL A 14 9.95 7.70 6.19
C VAL A 14 10.53 6.84 5.05
N CYS A 15 11.85 6.60 5.03
CA CYS A 15 12.46 5.69 4.07
C CYS A 15 11.90 4.27 4.20
N VAL A 16 11.73 3.77 5.43
CA VAL A 16 11.12 2.46 5.68
C VAL A 16 9.67 2.43 5.18
N LEU A 17 8.89 3.48 5.42
CA LEU A 17 7.50 3.57 4.93
C LEU A 17 7.41 3.60 3.40
N VAL A 18 8.33 4.30 2.73
CA VAL A 18 8.41 4.29 1.25
C VAL A 18 8.74 2.89 0.74
N LEU A 19 9.73 2.22 1.32
CA LEU A 19 10.10 0.85 0.95
C LEU A 19 8.93 -0.11 1.18
N TRP A 20 8.20 0.06 2.28
CA TRP A 20 6.98 -0.72 2.56
C TRP A 20 5.89 -0.47 1.52
N GLY A 21 5.64 0.80 1.16
CA GLY A 21 4.68 1.14 0.12
C GLY A 21 5.04 0.55 -1.24
N LEU A 22 6.33 0.55 -1.60
CA LEU A 22 6.84 -0.09 -2.82
C LEU A 22 6.63 -1.62 -2.79
N ALA A 23 6.88 -2.26 -1.66
CA ALA A 23 6.61 -3.69 -1.48
C ALA A 23 5.12 -4.00 -1.63
N GLY A 24 4.23 -3.15 -1.09
CA GLY A 24 2.79 -3.24 -1.29
C GLY A 24 2.38 -3.11 -2.76
N CYS A 25 2.95 -2.14 -3.50
CA CYS A 25 2.70 -1.99 -4.93
C CYS A 25 3.18 -3.20 -5.74
N ALA A 26 4.33 -3.79 -5.38
CA ALA A 26 4.80 -5.02 -6.01
C ALA A 26 3.85 -6.20 -5.73
N ALA A 27 3.39 -6.36 -4.48
CA ALA A 27 2.43 -7.39 -4.10
C ALA A 27 1.10 -7.22 -4.85
N PHE A 28 0.59 -6.00 -4.96
CA PHE A 28 -0.60 -5.67 -5.76
C PHE A 28 -0.41 -6.06 -7.24
N TYR A 29 0.73 -5.68 -7.83
CA TYR A 29 1.03 -6.03 -9.22
C TYR A 29 1.03 -7.56 -9.42
N MET A 30 1.67 -8.30 -8.53
CA MET A 30 1.69 -9.77 -8.61
C MET A 30 0.29 -10.37 -8.45
N HIS A 31 -0.50 -9.85 -7.51
CA HIS A 31 -1.88 -10.28 -7.28
C HIS A 31 -2.75 -10.10 -8.53
N VAL A 32 -2.71 -8.94 -9.17
CA VAL A 32 -3.50 -8.67 -10.39
C VAL A 32 -2.96 -9.43 -11.60
N LYS A 33 -1.64 -9.54 -11.73
CA LYS A 33 -1.02 -10.13 -12.93
C LYS A 33 -1.11 -11.66 -12.96
N TYR A 34 -0.92 -12.30 -11.81
CA TYR A 34 -0.78 -13.75 -11.72
C TYR A 34 -1.93 -14.42 -10.95
N GLY A 35 -2.58 -13.71 -10.03
CA GLY A 35 -3.67 -14.26 -9.23
C GLY A 35 -3.29 -15.59 -8.57
N PRO A 36 -4.11 -16.65 -8.68
CA PRO A 36 -3.78 -17.95 -8.11
C PRO A 36 -2.61 -18.65 -8.81
N ALA A 37 -2.21 -18.22 -10.01
CA ALA A 37 -1.06 -18.80 -10.71
C ALA A 37 0.30 -18.32 -10.16
N MET A 38 0.29 -17.43 -9.16
CA MET A 38 1.51 -16.97 -8.48
C MET A 38 2.20 -18.10 -7.71
N ASP A 39 1.42 -19.03 -7.15
CA ASP A 39 1.94 -20.18 -6.43
C ASP A 39 1.81 -21.45 -7.30
N PRO A 40 2.93 -22.09 -7.70
CA PRO A 40 2.89 -23.38 -8.39
C PRO A 40 2.15 -24.48 -7.61
N ALA A 41 2.06 -24.33 -6.28
CA ALA A 41 1.35 -25.24 -5.38
C ALA A 41 -0.07 -24.77 -5.05
N ALA A 42 -0.61 -23.77 -5.77
CA ALA A 42 -1.94 -23.22 -5.51
C ALA A 42 -3.02 -24.31 -5.42
N THR A 43 -3.68 -24.33 -4.27
CA THR A 43 -4.75 -25.28 -3.96
C THR A 43 -6.06 -24.88 -4.63
N ASP A 44 -7.04 -25.77 -4.61
CA ASP A 44 -8.39 -25.43 -5.08
C ASP A 44 -9.04 -24.35 -4.21
N TRP A 45 -8.66 -24.27 -2.92
CA TRP A 45 -9.07 -23.20 -2.03
C TRP A 45 -8.54 -21.83 -2.47
N ASP A 46 -7.27 -21.74 -2.87
CA ASP A 46 -6.68 -20.48 -3.35
C ASP A 46 -7.38 -20.01 -4.62
N ARG A 47 -7.63 -20.92 -5.57
CA ARG A 47 -8.39 -20.61 -6.79
C ARG A 47 -9.81 -20.14 -6.49
N ALA A 48 -10.51 -20.80 -5.58
CA ALA A 48 -11.86 -20.42 -5.17
C ALA A 48 -11.88 -19.05 -4.46
N TYR A 49 -10.89 -18.77 -3.60
CA TYR A 49 -10.70 -17.47 -3.00
C TYR A 49 -10.57 -16.39 -4.07
N PHE A 50 -9.63 -16.56 -5.02
CA PHE A 50 -9.40 -15.62 -6.12
C PHE A 50 -10.64 -15.39 -6.99
N ALA A 51 -11.44 -16.43 -7.23
CA ALA A 51 -12.68 -16.33 -7.99
C ALA A 51 -13.83 -15.64 -7.23
N ALA A 52 -13.78 -15.65 -5.90
CA ALA A 52 -14.79 -15.02 -5.05
C ALA A 52 -14.53 -13.52 -4.81
N LEU A 53 -13.33 -13.00 -5.14
CA LEU A 53 -13.06 -11.58 -4.94
C LEU A 53 -13.98 -10.71 -5.82
N PRO A 54 -14.55 -9.64 -5.25
CA PRO A 54 -15.31 -8.68 -6.03
C PRO A 54 -14.45 -7.99 -7.09
N ALA A 55 -15.04 -7.66 -8.23
CA ALA A 55 -14.34 -6.94 -9.31
C ALA A 55 -13.78 -5.57 -8.89
N TRP A 56 -14.34 -4.96 -7.83
CA TRP A 56 -13.86 -3.69 -7.28
C TRP A 56 -12.64 -3.84 -6.35
N PHE A 57 -12.30 -5.06 -5.92
CA PHE A 57 -11.20 -5.29 -4.98
C PHE A 57 -9.85 -4.79 -5.51
N SER A 58 -9.58 -4.97 -6.81
CA SER A 58 -8.32 -4.48 -7.40
C SER A 58 -8.20 -2.96 -7.33
N TRP A 59 -9.32 -2.22 -7.46
CA TRP A 59 -9.33 -0.77 -7.34
C TRP A 59 -9.09 -0.35 -5.89
N ASP A 60 -9.76 -0.99 -4.95
CA ASP A 60 -9.56 -0.76 -3.52
C ASP A 60 -8.11 -1.04 -3.09
N TYR A 61 -7.55 -2.19 -3.51
CA TYR A 61 -6.16 -2.54 -3.24
C TYR A 61 -5.20 -1.52 -3.86
N ALA A 62 -5.42 -1.08 -5.10
CA ALA A 62 -4.60 -0.04 -5.73
C ALA A 62 -4.63 1.28 -4.94
N VAL A 63 -5.80 1.67 -4.41
CA VAL A 63 -5.95 2.85 -3.56
C VAL A 63 -5.22 2.65 -2.22
N ALA A 64 -5.38 1.49 -1.58
CA ALA A 64 -4.73 1.16 -0.32
C ALA A 64 -3.21 1.32 -0.38
N VAL A 65 -2.56 0.69 -1.37
CA VAL A 65 -1.09 0.75 -1.51
C VAL A 65 -0.62 2.06 -2.14
N GLY A 66 -1.34 2.56 -3.13
CA GLY A 66 -0.98 3.78 -3.85
C GLY A 66 -1.05 5.02 -2.95
N ALA A 67 -2.14 5.18 -2.20
CA ALA A 67 -2.28 6.27 -1.24
C ALA A 67 -1.27 6.16 -0.08
N GLY A 68 -0.93 4.94 0.36
CA GLY A 68 0.10 4.72 1.39
C GLY A 68 1.50 5.12 0.92
N LEU A 69 1.88 4.74 -0.31
CA LEU A 69 3.16 5.14 -0.92
C LEU A 69 3.22 6.64 -1.16
N LEU A 70 2.18 7.22 -1.77
CA LEU A 70 2.10 8.66 -2.00
C LEU A 70 2.08 9.44 -0.67
N GLY A 71 1.43 8.91 0.36
CA GLY A 71 1.42 9.46 1.72
C GLY A 71 2.82 9.48 2.32
N SER A 72 3.61 8.43 2.12
CA SER A 72 5.01 8.34 2.56
C SER A 72 5.91 9.36 1.85
N ILE A 73 5.74 9.51 0.53
CA ILE A 73 6.48 10.51 -0.27
C ILE A 73 6.06 11.94 0.15
N ALA A 74 4.76 12.18 0.32
CA ALA A 74 4.21 13.45 0.78
C ALA A 74 4.71 13.81 2.19
N LEU A 75 4.87 12.81 3.07
CA LEU A 75 5.43 12.98 4.42
C LEU A 75 6.90 13.43 4.36
N LEU A 76 7.70 12.86 3.45
CA LEU A 76 9.08 13.30 3.21
C LEU A 76 9.15 14.75 2.68
N ALA A 77 8.17 15.13 1.87
CA ALA A 77 8.00 16.47 1.31
C ALA A 77 7.38 17.48 2.30
N ARG A 78 6.97 17.05 3.50
CA ARG A 78 6.25 17.87 4.51
C ARG A 78 4.95 18.47 3.95
N SER A 79 4.29 17.74 3.05
CA SER A 79 3.04 18.15 2.45
C SER A 79 1.88 17.95 3.43
N ARG A 80 0.97 18.94 3.50
CA ARG A 80 -0.28 18.82 4.28
C ARG A 80 -1.16 17.64 3.85
N TRP A 81 -0.97 17.18 2.61
CA TRP A 81 -1.70 16.05 2.03
C TRP A 81 -1.30 14.69 2.59
N ALA A 82 -0.15 14.59 3.28
CA ALA A 82 0.32 13.33 3.83
C ALA A 82 -0.72 12.67 4.74
N GLY A 83 -1.33 13.44 5.64
CA GLY A 83 -2.36 12.94 6.54
C GLY A 83 -3.59 12.41 5.79
N LEU A 84 -4.08 13.16 4.80
CA LEU A 84 -5.24 12.75 3.99
C LEU A 84 -4.96 11.47 3.19
N LEU A 85 -3.76 11.35 2.61
CA LEU A 85 -3.36 10.16 1.85
C LEU A 85 -3.26 8.91 2.75
N TYR A 86 -2.75 9.05 3.97
CA TYR A 86 -2.76 7.95 4.93
C TYR A 86 -4.15 7.57 5.41
N VAL A 87 -5.06 8.54 5.62
CA VAL A 87 -6.45 8.25 5.95
C VAL A 87 -7.13 7.51 4.80
N LEU A 88 -6.92 7.95 3.56
CA LEU A 88 -7.46 7.28 2.38
C LEU A 88 -6.94 5.84 2.26
N SER A 89 -5.63 5.65 2.46
CA SER A 89 -4.99 4.33 2.49
C SER A 89 -5.59 3.45 3.59
N LEU A 90 -5.77 4.00 4.80
CA LEU A 90 -6.33 3.27 5.93
C LEU A 90 -7.79 2.86 5.69
N VAL A 91 -8.61 3.75 5.15
CA VAL A 91 -10.01 3.43 4.82
C VAL A 91 -10.08 2.31 3.78
N ALA A 92 -9.26 2.36 2.73
CA ALA A 92 -9.20 1.29 1.73
C ALA A 92 -8.75 -0.04 2.36
N VAL A 93 -7.71 -0.05 3.20
CA VAL A 93 -7.29 -1.26 3.95
C VAL A 93 -8.42 -1.80 4.83
N VAL A 94 -9.18 -0.93 5.50
CA VAL A 94 -10.33 -1.36 6.31
C VAL A 94 -11.43 -1.98 5.44
N VAL A 95 -11.68 -1.45 4.24
CA VAL A 95 -12.62 -2.05 3.29
C VAL A 95 -12.11 -3.39 2.76
N GLN A 96 -10.79 -3.50 2.56
CA GLN A 96 -10.14 -4.72 2.08
C GLN A 96 -10.24 -5.90 3.06
N PHE A 97 -10.10 -5.64 4.36
CA PHE A 97 -10.04 -6.65 5.43
C PHE A 97 -11.27 -6.68 6.35
N GLY A 98 -12.24 -5.80 6.13
CA GLY A 98 -13.46 -5.62 6.94
C GLY A 98 -14.58 -6.57 6.58
#